data_AF-A0A418RQH0-F1
#
_entry.id   AF-A0A418RQH0-F1
#
_cell.length_a   1.000
_cell.length_b   1.000
_cell.length_c   1.000
_cell.angle_alpha   90.00
_cell.angle_beta   90.00
_cell.angle_gamma   90.00
#
_symmetry.space_group_name_H-M   'P 1'
#
loop_
_entity.id
_entity.type
_entity.pdbx_description
1 polymer ?
#
loop_
_entity_poly.entity_id
_entity_poly.type
_entity_poly.pdbx_seq_one_letter_code
_entity_poly.pdbx_strand_id
1 'polypeptide(L)'
;MVTQNQRNTSNNSVKQEEVLKEESAVLTPNLIKETAVSKAVSAFGEDLIKISHAKHHDPFSILGRHIKDDKIQVNVYLPYAETVCFSDNGAELNRITGSDFFEYHAESKDLPDHYKLTWVDKNGYTHENYDPYDFGSQLPDFDQYLFGEGKHWHIYQKLGGHVHTVDGVDGVLFTVWAPNAGRVSVVGDFNQWDGRCNPMRSLGGSGIWEIFMPGLKVGCLYKFEILNRYSQEILLKTDPYGQQFEFRPNTSSIVVKEKNYSWKDEQWLSRRAKFDWLHEPMSIYEVHLGSWRRDHQNNFLSYRSLAVELINYVKQMGFTHIELLPVTEHPFDGSWGYQTTGYFAPTSRHGTPDDFRYFIDTCHQNGIGVILDWVPAHFPKDAFALARFDGSALYEHEDPRKGEHRDWGTLIYNYGRKEVKNFLLASAVFWLEEFHLDGLRVDA
;
A
#
# COMPACT_ATOMS: atom_id res chain seq x y z
N MET A 1 23.82 2.01 60.15
CA MET A 1 24.76 1.01 60.71
C MET A 1 25.67 0.54 59.59
N VAL A 2 26.98 0.82 59.73
CA VAL A 2 28.13 -0.05 59.36
C VAL A 2 28.26 -0.50 57.89
N THR A 3 29.33 -0.33 57.12
CA THR A 3 30.65 0.34 57.16
C THR A 3 31.27 0.13 55.76
N GLN A 4 32.13 1.06 55.32
CA GLN A 4 33.17 0.80 54.33
C GLN A 4 34.19 -0.24 54.86
N ASN A 5 34.83 -1.01 53.98
CA ASN A 5 36.27 -1.26 54.14
C ASN A 5 36.97 -1.62 52.83
N GLN A 6 38.12 -0.97 52.64
CA GLN A 6 39.12 -1.17 51.60
C GLN A 6 40.17 -2.23 52.00
N ARG A 7 41.08 -2.52 51.06
CA ARG A 7 42.47 -3.04 51.18
C ARG A 7 42.59 -4.58 51.16
N ASN A 8 43.59 -5.21 50.54
CA ASN A 8 44.88 -4.75 50.02
C ASN A 8 45.53 -5.87 49.15
N THR A 9 46.30 -5.46 48.11
CA THR A 9 47.69 -5.87 47.71
C THR A 9 48.13 -7.35 47.85
N SER A 10 48.94 -8.01 46.99
CA SER A 10 49.99 -7.58 46.04
C SER A 10 50.71 -8.78 45.38
N ASN A 11 51.23 -8.56 44.15
CA ASN A 11 52.49 -9.01 43.51
C ASN A 11 53.01 -10.46 43.53
N ASN A 12 53.27 -11.01 42.32
CA ASN A 12 54.61 -11.37 41.77
C ASN A 12 54.41 -12.09 40.40
N SER A 13 54.77 -11.52 39.25
CA SER A 13 56.10 -11.35 38.62
C SER A 13 56.65 -12.57 37.84
N VAL A 14 56.46 -12.50 36.51
CA VAL A 14 57.39 -12.79 35.38
C VAL A 14 57.96 -14.20 35.13
N LYS A 15 57.84 -14.60 33.84
CA LYS A 15 58.74 -15.38 32.95
C LYS A 15 58.26 -16.80 32.57
N GLN A 16 57.91 -17.00 31.30
CA GLN A 16 58.80 -17.60 30.29
C GLN A 16 58.12 -17.71 28.90
N GLU A 17 58.87 -17.30 27.88
CA GLU A 17 58.59 -17.38 26.45
C GLU A 17 58.86 -18.78 25.86
N GLU A 18 58.15 -19.06 24.77
CA GLU A 18 58.47 -19.89 23.58
C GLU A 18 58.85 -21.37 23.72
N VAL A 19 58.16 -22.23 22.94
CA VAL A 19 58.73 -23.10 21.87
C VAL A 19 57.61 -23.92 21.16
N LEU A 20 57.44 -23.61 19.87
CA LEU A 20 57.19 -24.43 18.65
C LEU A 20 56.08 -25.51 18.54
N LYS A 21 55.23 -25.25 17.51
CA LYS A 21 54.89 -26.07 16.32
C LYS A 21 53.73 -27.09 16.30
N GLU A 22 52.86 -26.80 15.31
CA GLU A 22 52.23 -27.67 14.30
C GLU A 22 50.92 -28.43 14.58
N GLU A 23 50.03 -28.30 13.58
CA GLU A 23 48.78 -29.03 13.27
C GLU A 23 47.56 -28.75 14.17
N SER A 24 46.39 -28.33 13.69
CA SER A 24 45.68 -28.72 12.47
C SER A 24 44.61 -27.68 12.10
N ALA A 25 44.45 -27.45 10.80
CA ALA A 25 43.42 -26.59 10.23
C ALA A 25 42.04 -27.26 10.33
N VAL A 26 41.10 -26.63 11.06
CA VAL A 26 39.67 -26.89 10.92
C VAL A 26 39.05 -25.65 10.30
N LEU A 27 38.96 -25.65 8.97
CA LEU A 27 38.13 -24.71 8.23
C LEU A 27 36.66 -25.01 8.57
N THR A 28 35.99 -24.04 9.20
CA THR A 28 34.56 -24.15 9.52
C THR A 28 33.71 -24.07 8.26
N PRO A 29 32.56 -24.79 8.19
CA PRO A 29 31.69 -24.83 7.01
C PRO A 29 31.15 -23.47 6.54
N ASN A 30 31.18 -22.44 7.38
CA ASN A 30 30.67 -21.11 7.08
C ASN A 30 31.61 -20.29 6.17
N LEU A 31 32.93 -20.47 6.25
CA LEU A 31 33.87 -19.73 5.40
C LEU A 31 33.88 -20.25 3.96
N ILE A 32 33.59 -21.55 3.77
CA ILE A 32 33.50 -22.22 2.47
C ILE A 32 32.21 -21.84 1.74
N LYS A 33 31.10 -21.58 2.46
CA LYS A 33 29.87 -21.03 1.88
C LYS A 33 30.05 -19.57 1.43
N GLU A 34 30.71 -18.73 2.22
CA GLU A 34 31.00 -17.33 1.82
C GLU A 34 31.96 -17.26 0.62
N THR A 35 32.94 -18.16 0.50
CA THR A 35 33.87 -18.16 -0.64
C THR A 35 33.32 -18.82 -1.92
N ALA A 36 32.37 -19.76 -1.80
CA ALA A 36 31.67 -20.31 -2.96
C ALA A 36 30.63 -19.31 -3.51
N VAL A 37 29.92 -18.60 -2.62
CA VAL A 37 29.03 -17.50 -3.01
C VAL A 37 29.87 -16.34 -3.57
N SER A 38 31.00 -15.96 -2.98
CA SER A 38 31.81 -14.84 -3.51
C SER A 38 32.45 -15.12 -4.87
N LYS A 39 32.75 -16.38 -5.21
CA LYS A 39 33.23 -16.75 -6.56
C LYS A 39 32.11 -16.80 -7.61
N ALA A 40 30.91 -17.26 -7.25
CA ALA A 40 29.74 -17.16 -8.13
C ALA A 40 29.30 -15.70 -8.34
N VAL A 41 29.44 -14.86 -7.32
CA VAL A 41 29.14 -13.42 -7.31
C VAL A 41 30.06 -12.60 -8.22
N SER A 42 31.22 -13.12 -8.62
CA SER A 42 32.14 -12.41 -9.55
C SER A 42 31.63 -12.29 -10.99
N ALA A 43 30.53 -12.98 -11.35
CA ALA A 43 29.90 -12.94 -12.67
C ALA A 43 28.59 -12.13 -12.73
N PHE A 44 28.04 -11.69 -11.59
CA PHE A 44 26.78 -10.96 -11.54
C PHE A 44 27.02 -9.45 -11.57
N GLY A 45 26.36 -8.72 -12.47
CA GLY A 45 26.32 -7.26 -12.43
C GLY A 45 25.74 -6.77 -11.10
N GLU A 46 26.17 -5.58 -10.65
CA GLU A 46 25.73 -5.01 -9.36
C GLU A 46 24.21 -4.98 -9.18
N ASP A 47 23.46 -4.81 -10.28
CA ASP A 47 22.01 -4.71 -10.23
C ASP A 47 21.29 -6.05 -10.02
N LEU A 48 21.82 -7.16 -10.55
CA LEU A 48 21.33 -8.51 -10.25
C LEU A 48 21.49 -8.84 -8.76
N ILE A 49 22.61 -8.41 -8.16
CA ILE A 49 22.84 -8.56 -6.71
C ILE A 49 21.84 -7.73 -5.90
N LYS A 50 21.56 -6.49 -6.34
CA LYS A 50 20.54 -5.66 -5.68
C LYS A 50 19.15 -6.27 -5.79
N ILE A 51 18.78 -6.87 -6.93
CA ILE A 51 17.48 -7.54 -7.09
C ILE A 51 17.39 -8.77 -6.20
N SER A 52 18.39 -9.65 -6.19
CA SER A 52 18.38 -10.86 -5.36
C SER A 52 18.37 -10.57 -3.86
N HIS A 53 18.94 -9.44 -3.44
CA HIS A 53 18.88 -8.94 -2.06
C HIS A 53 17.68 -8.04 -1.78
N ALA A 54 16.75 -7.87 -2.71
CA ALA A 54 15.53 -7.07 -2.55
C ALA A 54 15.84 -5.58 -2.22
N LYS A 55 16.78 -4.97 -2.96
CA LYS A 55 17.23 -3.58 -2.76
C LYS A 55 17.25 -2.72 -4.02
N HIS A 56 16.75 -3.23 -5.15
CA HIS A 56 16.79 -2.51 -6.42
C HIS A 56 15.66 -1.48 -6.53
N HIS A 57 15.97 -0.27 -7.01
CA HIS A 57 15.02 0.84 -7.11
C HIS A 57 14.26 0.87 -8.45
N ASP A 58 14.84 0.30 -9.50
CA ASP A 58 14.21 0.18 -10.82
C ASP A 58 14.43 -1.21 -11.45
N PRO A 59 13.74 -2.26 -10.96
CA PRO A 59 13.95 -3.62 -11.46
C PRO A 59 13.70 -3.78 -12.97
N PHE A 60 12.92 -2.90 -13.59
CA PHE A 60 12.61 -2.91 -15.03
C PHE A 60 13.79 -2.53 -15.91
N SER A 61 14.87 -1.98 -15.33
CA SER A 61 16.14 -1.78 -16.05
C SER A 61 16.88 -3.10 -16.31
N ILE A 62 16.51 -4.17 -15.62
CA ILE A 62 17.16 -5.49 -15.69
C ILE A 62 16.18 -6.62 -16.03
N LEU A 63 14.99 -6.61 -15.42
CA LEU A 63 13.96 -7.64 -15.57
C LEU A 63 13.04 -7.31 -16.76
N GLY A 64 12.44 -8.37 -17.31
CA GLY A 64 11.58 -8.29 -18.48
C GLY A 64 12.38 -8.34 -19.78
N ARG A 65 11.76 -7.82 -20.84
CA ARG A 65 12.34 -7.78 -22.19
C ARG A 65 13.23 -6.57 -22.40
N HIS A 66 14.42 -6.83 -22.93
CA HIS A 66 15.35 -5.83 -23.42
C HIS A 66 15.73 -6.12 -24.88
N ILE A 67 15.61 -5.11 -25.75
CA ILE A 67 15.96 -5.22 -27.17
C ILE A 67 17.20 -4.37 -27.44
N LYS A 68 18.24 -4.98 -28.02
CA LYS A 68 19.44 -4.28 -28.48
C LYS A 68 19.97 -4.93 -29.76
N ASP A 69 20.22 -4.12 -30.79
CA ASP A 69 20.76 -4.58 -32.08
C ASP A 69 19.98 -5.78 -32.67
N ASP A 70 18.64 -5.69 -32.67
CA ASP A 70 17.68 -6.75 -33.07
C ASP A 70 17.74 -8.06 -32.28
N LYS A 71 18.45 -8.09 -31.14
CA LYS A 71 18.46 -9.22 -30.22
C LYS A 71 17.61 -8.93 -28.99
N ILE A 72 16.83 -9.92 -28.58
CA ILE A 72 16.09 -9.91 -27.33
C ILE A 72 16.91 -10.60 -26.25
N GLN A 73 16.95 -9.98 -25.08
CA GLN A 73 17.26 -10.61 -23.81
C GLN A 73 16.03 -10.52 -22.92
N VAL A 74 15.60 -11.64 -22.34
CA VAL A 74 14.57 -11.68 -21.31
C VAL A 74 15.22 -12.16 -20.02
N ASN A 75 15.11 -11.36 -18.96
CA ASN A 75 15.57 -11.74 -17.62
C ASN A 75 14.39 -11.82 -16.67
N VAL A 76 14.30 -12.92 -15.92
CA VAL A 76 13.20 -13.20 -15.01
C VAL A 76 13.78 -13.54 -13.65
N TYR A 77 13.20 -12.99 -12.58
CA TYR A 77 13.54 -13.32 -11.20
C TYR A 77 12.35 -13.99 -10.51
N LEU A 78 12.46 -15.29 -10.22
CA LEU A 78 11.39 -16.08 -9.61
C LEU A 78 11.95 -16.95 -8.46
N PRO A 79 11.97 -16.44 -7.20
CA PRO A 79 12.59 -17.10 -6.03
C PRO A 79 12.13 -18.53 -5.73
N TYR A 80 10.92 -18.86 -6.17
CA TYR A 80 10.24 -20.13 -5.87
C TYR A 80 10.15 -21.07 -7.08
N ALA A 81 10.54 -20.62 -8.27
CA ALA A 81 10.47 -21.43 -9.49
C ALA A 81 11.68 -22.37 -9.60
N GLU A 82 11.44 -23.61 -10.02
CA GLU A 82 12.48 -24.57 -10.41
C GLU A 82 12.80 -24.46 -11.91
N THR A 83 11.75 -24.42 -12.74
CA THR A 83 11.85 -24.27 -14.20
C THR A 83 10.92 -23.16 -14.69
N VAL A 84 11.29 -22.52 -15.80
CA VAL A 84 10.53 -21.42 -16.42
C VAL A 84 10.60 -21.55 -17.93
N CYS A 85 9.46 -21.45 -18.62
CA CYS A 85 9.39 -21.42 -20.09
C CYS A 85 8.37 -20.38 -20.57
N PHE A 86 8.42 -20.02 -21.85
CA PHE A 86 7.40 -19.16 -22.46
C PHE A 86 6.14 -19.95 -22.79
N SER A 87 5.02 -19.69 -22.11
CA SER A 87 3.76 -20.43 -22.28
C SER A 87 3.92 -21.97 -22.19
N ASP A 88 2.79 -22.69 -22.26
CA ASP A 88 2.83 -24.14 -22.31
C ASP A 88 3.48 -24.62 -23.64
N ASN A 89 4.67 -25.19 -23.54
CA ASN A 89 5.53 -25.74 -24.62
C ASN A 89 6.41 -24.75 -25.40
N GLY A 90 6.60 -23.50 -24.95
CA GLY A 90 7.59 -22.63 -25.57
C GLY A 90 9.01 -22.88 -25.05
N ALA A 91 9.93 -22.02 -25.47
CA ALA A 91 11.34 -22.16 -25.12
C ALA A 91 11.56 -22.03 -23.61
N GLU A 92 12.42 -22.88 -23.07
CA GLU A 92 12.84 -22.83 -21.66
C GLU A 92 13.85 -21.70 -21.44
N LEU A 93 13.72 -21.01 -20.31
CA LEU A 93 14.69 -20.00 -19.87
C LEU A 93 15.79 -20.69 -19.08
N ASN A 94 17.05 -20.32 -19.34
CA ASN A 94 18.19 -20.91 -18.66
C ASN A 94 18.33 -20.31 -17.26
N ARG A 95 18.31 -21.15 -16.22
CA ARG A 95 18.58 -20.72 -14.85
C ARG A 95 20.05 -20.34 -14.68
N ILE A 96 20.33 -19.14 -14.18
CA ILE A 96 21.70 -18.76 -13.82
C ILE A 96 22.11 -19.55 -12.58
N THR A 97 23.18 -20.35 -12.69
CA THR A 97 23.60 -21.31 -11.67
C THR A 97 23.79 -20.64 -10.30
N GLY A 98 23.15 -21.21 -9.27
CA GLY A 98 23.26 -20.71 -7.89
C GLY A 98 22.40 -19.47 -7.58
N SER A 99 21.47 -19.12 -8.46
CA SER A 99 20.55 -18.00 -8.28
C SER A 99 19.10 -18.38 -8.63
N ASP A 100 18.17 -17.45 -8.42
CA ASP A 100 16.78 -17.57 -8.84
C ASP A 100 16.46 -16.69 -10.08
N PHE A 101 17.50 -16.38 -10.86
CA PHE A 101 17.37 -15.71 -12.16
C PHE A 101 17.30 -16.72 -13.30
N PHE A 102 16.51 -16.38 -14.31
CA PHE A 102 16.34 -17.12 -15.55
C PHE A 102 16.53 -16.18 -16.73
N GLU A 103 17.26 -16.63 -17.75
CA GLU A 103 17.61 -15.81 -18.90
C GLU A 103 17.27 -16.50 -20.22
N TYR A 104 16.84 -15.71 -21.19
CA TYR A 104 16.64 -16.15 -22.56
C TYR A 104 17.18 -15.13 -23.55
N HIS A 105 17.80 -15.63 -24.61
CA HIS A 105 18.37 -14.82 -25.68
C HIS A 105 17.89 -15.35 -27.03
N ALA A 106 17.37 -14.46 -27.88
CA ALA A 106 16.90 -14.78 -29.22
C ALA A 106 16.92 -13.56 -30.13
N GLU A 107 16.48 -13.74 -31.37
CA GLU A 107 16.28 -12.63 -32.31
C GLU A 107 14.93 -11.94 -32.04
N SER A 108 14.81 -10.65 -32.37
CA SER A 108 13.72 -9.80 -31.87
C SER A 108 12.30 -10.21 -32.31
N LYS A 109 12.17 -11.03 -33.35
CA LYS A 109 10.86 -11.42 -33.91
C LYS A 109 10.29 -12.69 -33.30
N ASP A 110 11.01 -13.29 -32.34
CA ASP A 110 10.70 -14.62 -31.83
C ASP A 110 9.69 -14.61 -30.67
N LEU A 111 9.30 -13.43 -30.15
CA LEU A 111 8.32 -13.30 -29.06
C LEU A 111 7.17 -12.35 -29.43
N PRO A 112 5.94 -12.61 -28.91
CA PRO A 112 4.78 -11.72 -29.10
C PRO A 112 4.98 -10.38 -28.37
N ASP A 113 4.13 -9.37 -28.63
CA ASP A 113 4.23 -8.05 -27.98
C ASP A 113 4.30 -8.17 -26.44
N HIS A 114 3.43 -8.98 -25.85
CA HIS A 114 3.46 -9.37 -24.43
C HIS A 114 3.52 -10.88 -24.29
N TYR A 115 4.55 -11.42 -23.63
CA TYR A 115 4.69 -12.87 -23.42
C TYR A 115 4.14 -13.34 -22.08
N LYS A 116 3.79 -14.63 -22.03
CA LYS A 116 3.48 -15.34 -20.79
C LYS A 116 4.62 -16.26 -20.39
N LEU A 117 4.79 -16.42 -19.09
CA LEU A 117 5.69 -17.36 -18.46
C LEU A 117 4.86 -18.48 -17.83
N THR A 118 5.25 -19.72 -18.10
CA THR A 118 4.82 -20.89 -17.35
C THR A 118 5.99 -21.33 -16.47
N TRP A 119 5.77 -21.53 -15.17
CA TRP A 119 6.80 -22.02 -14.26
C TRP A 119 6.30 -23.11 -13.33
N VAL A 120 7.19 -24.00 -12.91
CA VAL A 120 6.93 -25.00 -11.88
C VAL A 120 7.62 -24.57 -10.60
N ASP A 121 6.89 -24.49 -9.50
CA ASP A 121 7.45 -24.11 -8.21
C ASP A 121 8.12 -25.31 -7.48
N LYS A 122 8.78 -25.01 -6.36
CA LYS A 122 9.45 -26.01 -5.50
C LYS A 122 8.53 -27.09 -4.93
N ASN A 123 7.22 -26.86 -4.94
CA ASN A 123 6.21 -27.83 -4.49
C ASN A 123 5.63 -28.64 -5.67
N GLY A 124 6.09 -28.38 -6.90
CA GLY A 124 5.63 -29.04 -8.12
C GLY A 124 4.34 -28.46 -8.69
N TYR A 125 3.88 -27.30 -8.24
CA TYR A 125 2.72 -26.64 -8.85
C TYR A 125 3.14 -25.85 -10.08
N THR A 126 2.36 -26.00 -11.15
CA THR A 126 2.50 -25.21 -12.37
C THR A 126 1.69 -23.93 -12.27
N HIS A 127 2.29 -22.82 -12.65
CA HIS A 127 1.68 -21.50 -12.71
C HIS A 127 1.88 -20.92 -14.11
N GLU A 128 0.94 -20.10 -14.57
CA GLU A 128 1.07 -19.34 -15.82
C GLU A 128 0.61 -17.89 -15.58
N ASN A 129 1.42 -16.91 -15.97
CA ASN A 129 0.99 -15.51 -16.03
C ASN A 129 1.83 -14.71 -17.04
N TYR A 130 1.36 -13.52 -17.41
CA TYR A 130 2.21 -12.53 -18.08
C TYR A 130 3.32 -12.05 -17.14
N ASP A 131 4.47 -11.70 -17.70
CA ASP A 131 5.56 -11.09 -16.96
C ASP A 131 5.23 -9.62 -16.63
N PRO A 132 5.12 -9.22 -15.34
CA PRO A 132 4.88 -7.83 -14.96
C PRO A 132 5.94 -6.85 -15.50
N TYR A 133 7.17 -7.35 -15.74
CA TYR A 133 8.30 -6.53 -16.18
C TYR A 133 8.38 -6.33 -17.70
N ASP A 134 7.50 -6.96 -18.48
CA ASP A 134 7.35 -6.74 -19.93
C ASP A 134 6.50 -5.49 -20.24
N PHE A 135 5.79 -4.95 -19.24
CA PHE A 135 4.94 -3.78 -19.39
C PHE A 135 5.71 -2.48 -19.10
N GLY A 136 5.48 -1.46 -19.93
CA GLY A 136 6.05 -0.12 -19.76
C GLY A 136 5.50 0.65 -18.56
N SER A 137 5.98 1.88 -18.37
CA SER A 137 5.43 2.77 -17.33
C SER A 137 4.01 3.20 -17.66
N GLN A 138 3.12 3.23 -16.67
CA GLN A 138 1.69 3.49 -16.88
C GLN A 138 1.22 4.83 -16.32
N LEU A 139 1.87 5.38 -15.30
CA LEU A 139 1.50 6.68 -14.74
C LEU A 139 2.02 7.86 -15.59
N PRO A 140 1.15 8.66 -16.23
CA PRO A 140 1.58 9.76 -17.09
C PRO A 140 2.38 10.84 -16.33
N ASP A 141 3.40 11.40 -16.97
CA ASP A 141 4.25 12.47 -16.40
C ASP A 141 3.44 13.69 -15.92
N PHE A 142 2.33 14.00 -16.59
CA PHE A 142 1.46 15.11 -16.21
C PHE A 142 0.78 14.89 -14.86
N ASP A 143 0.32 13.67 -14.58
CA ASP A 143 -0.28 13.30 -13.29
C ASP A 143 0.78 13.39 -12.18
N GLN A 144 2.01 12.91 -12.45
CA GLN A 144 3.16 13.04 -11.54
C GLN A 144 3.50 14.50 -11.22
N TYR A 145 3.51 15.36 -12.25
CA TYR A 145 3.77 16.78 -12.10
C TYR A 145 2.71 17.49 -11.26
N LEU A 146 1.41 17.25 -11.53
CA LEU A 146 0.34 17.87 -10.75
C LEU A 146 0.36 17.42 -9.28
N PHE A 147 0.69 16.16 -9.02
CA PHE A 147 0.87 15.66 -7.67
C PHE A 147 2.03 16.35 -6.95
N GLY A 148 3.20 16.44 -7.59
CA GLY A 148 4.36 17.16 -7.06
C GLY A 148 4.09 18.65 -6.81
N GLU A 149 3.19 19.26 -7.59
CA GLU A 149 2.73 20.63 -7.37
C GLU A 149 1.60 20.78 -6.34
N GLY A 150 1.07 19.67 -5.83
CA GLY A 150 -0.01 19.63 -4.85
C GLY A 150 -1.36 20.09 -5.39
N LYS A 151 -1.61 19.86 -6.68
CA LYS A 151 -2.77 20.37 -7.45
C LYS A 151 -3.62 19.27 -8.10
N HIS A 152 -3.32 18.00 -7.86
CA HIS A 152 -4.06 16.89 -8.45
C HIS A 152 -5.24 16.48 -7.57
N TRP A 153 -6.39 17.13 -7.69
CA TRP A 153 -7.55 16.87 -6.81
C TRP A 153 -8.10 15.44 -6.92
N HIS A 154 -7.95 14.80 -8.09
CA HIS A 154 -8.36 13.42 -8.35
C HIS A 154 -7.22 12.40 -8.25
N ILE A 155 -6.16 12.69 -7.48
CA ILE A 155 -4.97 11.82 -7.42
C ILE A 155 -5.29 10.40 -6.92
N TYR A 156 -6.37 10.25 -6.15
CA TYR A 156 -6.88 8.96 -5.67
C TYR A 156 -7.39 8.03 -6.78
N GLN A 157 -7.50 8.52 -8.03
CA GLN A 157 -7.80 7.69 -9.22
C GLN A 157 -6.51 7.15 -9.88
N LYS A 158 -5.35 7.58 -9.39
CA LYS A 158 -4.02 7.32 -9.96
C LYS A 158 -3.10 6.65 -8.97
N LEU A 159 -3.12 7.07 -7.70
CA LEU A 159 -2.39 6.47 -6.60
C LEU A 159 -3.25 5.43 -5.89
N GLY A 160 -2.66 4.26 -5.66
CA GLY A 160 -3.24 3.12 -5.00
C GLY A 160 -3.30 1.88 -5.90
N GLY A 161 -4.08 0.88 -5.51
CA GLY A 161 -4.36 -0.31 -6.33
C GLY A 161 -5.61 -0.17 -7.20
N HIS A 162 -5.42 0.00 -8.52
CA HIS A 162 -6.50 0.23 -9.48
C HIS A 162 -6.59 -0.88 -10.53
N VAL A 163 -7.80 -1.35 -10.81
CA VAL A 163 -8.04 -2.21 -12.00
C VAL A 163 -7.60 -1.43 -13.24
N HIS A 164 -6.77 -2.05 -14.05
CA HIS A 164 -6.14 -1.40 -15.19
C HIS A 164 -6.00 -2.37 -16.36
N THR A 165 -6.08 -1.85 -17.59
CA THR A 165 -5.92 -2.64 -18.81
C THR A 165 -4.83 -2.01 -19.66
N VAL A 166 -3.79 -2.78 -19.97
CA VAL A 166 -2.65 -2.35 -20.81
C VAL A 166 -2.61 -3.25 -22.03
N ASP A 167 -2.70 -2.68 -23.23
CA ASP A 167 -2.66 -3.42 -24.51
C ASP A 167 -3.62 -4.63 -24.58
N GLY A 168 -4.81 -4.49 -23.97
CA GLY A 168 -5.83 -5.54 -23.92
C GLY A 168 -5.62 -6.61 -22.84
N VAL A 169 -4.59 -6.47 -21.99
CA VAL A 169 -4.36 -7.33 -20.82
C VAL A 169 -4.89 -6.66 -19.57
N ASP A 170 -5.87 -7.30 -18.92
CA ASP A 170 -6.41 -6.83 -17.64
C ASP A 170 -5.49 -7.20 -16.48
N GLY A 171 -5.39 -6.30 -15.49
CA GLY A 171 -4.65 -6.51 -14.27
C GLY A 171 -4.93 -5.42 -13.24
N VAL A 172 -3.95 -5.17 -12.37
CA VAL A 172 -4.01 -4.10 -11.38
C VAL A 172 -2.75 -3.26 -11.48
N LEU A 173 -2.90 -1.95 -11.65
CA LEU A 173 -1.81 -0.99 -11.50
C LEU A 173 -1.72 -0.59 -10.03
N PHE A 174 -0.55 -0.81 -9.43
CA PHE A 174 -0.24 -0.34 -8.09
C PHE A 174 0.70 0.85 -8.18
N THR A 175 0.39 1.90 -7.44
CA THR A 175 1.17 3.14 -7.39
C THR A 175 1.21 3.68 -5.97
N VAL A 176 2.37 4.09 -5.48
CA VAL A 176 2.50 4.62 -4.11
C VAL A 176 3.61 5.66 -3.99
N TRP A 177 3.37 6.69 -3.18
CA TRP A 177 4.36 7.73 -2.93
C TRP A 177 5.25 7.39 -1.73
N ALA A 178 6.55 7.20 -1.99
CA ALA A 178 7.55 6.84 -0.98
C ALA A 178 8.95 7.31 -1.41
N PRO A 179 9.21 8.63 -1.43
CA PRO A 179 10.43 9.21 -2.02
C PRO A 179 11.73 8.80 -1.32
N ASN A 180 11.68 8.43 -0.03
CA ASN A 180 12.85 8.00 0.72
C ASN A 180 13.08 6.47 0.73
N ALA A 181 12.23 5.71 0.05
CA ALA A 181 12.43 4.28 -0.11
C ALA A 181 13.66 3.99 -0.99
N GLY A 182 14.38 2.92 -0.65
CA GLY A 182 15.38 2.27 -1.50
C GLY A 182 14.76 1.21 -2.41
N ARG A 183 13.64 0.61 -1.99
CA ARG A 183 12.81 -0.32 -2.78
C ARG A 183 11.38 -0.28 -2.22
N VAL A 184 10.40 -0.35 -3.10
CA VAL A 184 9.02 -0.71 -2.74
C VAL A 184 8.64 -1.99 -3.49
N SER A 185 7.92 -2.89 -2.84
CA SER A 185 7.31 -4.06 -3.47
C SER A 185 5.82 -4.11 -3.12
N VAL A 186 5.00 -4.56 -4.08
CA VAL A 186 3.63 -4.95 -3.76
C VAL A 186 3.64 -6.38 -3.22
N VAL A 187 3.00 -6.61 -2.08
CA VAL A 187 2.92 -7.92 -1.43
C VAL A 187 1.47 -8.26 -1.12
N GLY A 188 1.11 -9.54 -1.26
CA GLY A 188 -0.28 -9.97 -1.10
C GLY A 188 -0.43 -11.49 -1.14
N ASP A 189 -1.68 -11.93 -1.18
CA ASP A 189 -2.05 -13.34 -1.33
C ASP A 189 -1.43 -13.98 -2.58
N PHE A 190 -1.35 -13.23 -3.68
CA PHE A 190 -0.82 -13.66 -4.98
C PHE A 190 0.70 -13.91 -5.02
N ASN A 191 1.46 -13.47 -4.01
CA ASN A 191 2.91 -13.67 -3.95
C ASN A 191 3.43 -14.11 -2.58
N GLN A 192 2.56 -14.73 -1.78
CA GLN A 192 2.88 -15.26 -0.45
C GLN A 192 3.43 -14.19 0.51
N TRP A 193 3.02 -12.93 0.33
CA TRP A 193 3.49 -11.79 1.10
C TRP A 193 5.02 -11.57 1.06
N ASP A 194 5.70 -12.03 0.01
CA ASP A 194 7.15 -11.92 -0.13
C ASP A 194 7.56 -10.72 -1.01
N GLY A 195 8.17 -9.70 -0.39
CA GLY A 195 8.62 -8.49 -1.08
C GLY A 195 9.78 -8.68 -2.06
N ARG A 196 10.30 -9.90 -2.26
CA ARG A 196 11.26 -10.21 -3.33
C ARG A 196 10.57 -10.47 -4.67
N CYS A 197 9.31 -10.89 -4.66
CA CYS A 197 8.61 -11.40 -5.84
C CYS A 197 8.20 -10.30 -6.81
N ASN A 198 7.67 -9.17 -6.31
CA ASN A 198 7.14 -8.09 -7.16
C ASN A 198 7.64 -6.70 -6.73
N PRO A 199 8.96 -6.43 -6.79
CA PRO A 199 9.50 -5.09 -6.61
C PRO A 199 9.04 -4.12 -7.71
N MET A 200 8.67 -2.90 -7.30
CA MET A 200 8.15 -1.81 -8.12
C MET A 200 9.29 -0.97 -8.72
N ARG A 201 9.02 -0.22 -9.80
CA ARG A 201 9.96 0.81 -10.29
C ARG A 201 9.74 2.14 -9.60
N SER A 202 10.82 2.88 -9.34
CA SER A 202 10.75 4.29 -9.00
C SER A 202 10.59 5.14 -10.26
N LEU A 203 9.64 6.07 -10.25
CA LEU A 203 9.44 7.07 -11.30
C LEU A 203 10.33 8.31 -11.09
N GLY A 204 11.53 8.09 -10.57
CA GLY A 204 12.56 9.12 -10.38
C GLY A 204 12.13 10.24 -9.45
N GLY A 205 12.17 11.49 -9.95
CA GLY A 205 12.02 12.70 -9.14
C GLY A 205 10.64 12.90 -8.49
N SER A 206 9.60 12.19 -8.95
CA SER A 206 8.27 12.26 -8.34
C SER A 206 8.20 11.55 -6.99
N GLY A 207 9.13 10.62 -6.72
CA GLY A 207 9.08 9.76 -5.54
C GLY A 207 7.93 8.75 -5.54
N ILE A 208 7.23 8.61 -6.67
CA ILE A 208 6.18 7.61 -6.87
C ILE A 208 6.84 6.31 -7.33
N TRP A 209 6.31 5.20 -6.85
CA TRP A 209 6.66 3.85 -7.26
C TRP A 209 5.48 3.23 -7.98
N GLU A 210 5.72 2.44 -9.02
CA GLU A 210 4.64 1.72 -9.73
C GLU A 210 4.99 0.30 -10.16
N ILE A 211 3.95 -0.52 -10.33
CA ILE A 211 4.00 -1.80 -11.06
C ILE A 211 2.60 -2.14 -11.59
N PHE A 212 2.53 -2.58 -12.85
CA PHE A 212 1.34 -3.22 -13.38
C PHE A 212 1.44 -4.73 -13.16
N MET A 213 0.46 -5.30 -12.48
CA MET A 213 0.36 -6.72 -12.17
C MET A 213 -0.69 -7.35 -13.10
N PRO A 214 -0.28 -7.91 -14.25
CA PRO A 214 -1.19 -8.50 -15.21
C PRO A 214 -1.89 -9.74 -14.63
N GLY A 215 -3.14 -9.94 -15.04
CA GLY A 215 -3.97 -11.07 -14.62
C GLY A 215 -4.53 -10.95 -13.20
N LEU A 216 -4.02 -10.06 -12.36
CA LEU A 216 -4.47 -9.88 -10.98
C LEU A 216 -5.92 -9.39 -10.94
N LYS A 217 -6.70 -9.88 -9.96
CA LYS A 217 -8.16 -9.69 -9.89
C LYS A 217 -8.58 -8.81 -8.73
N VAL A 218 -9.77 -8.21 -8.89
CA VAL A 218 -10.51 -7.53 -7.81
C VAL A 218 -10.68 -8.50 -6.63
N GLY A 219 -10.59 -7.95 -5.42
CA GLY A 219 -10.71 -8.70 -4.16
C GLY A 219 -9.39 -9.22 -3.60
N CYS A 220 -8.28 -9.11 -4.34
CA CYS A 220 -6.97 -9.50 -3.80
C CYS A 220 -6.56 -8.61 -2.63
N LEU A 221 -5.96 -9.23 -1.63
CA LEU A 221 -5.38 -8.56 -0.47
C LEU A 221 -3.97 -8.09 -0.81
N TYR A 222 -3.64 -6.84 -0.48
CA TYR A 222 -2.30 -6.34 -0.70
C TYR A 222 -1.86 -5.29 0.34
N LYS A 223 -0.54 -5.12 0.40
CA LYS A 223 0.21 -4.08 1.12
C LYS A 223 1.44 -3.70 0.32
N PHE A 224 2.13 -2.67 0.78
CA PHE A 224 3.46 -2.28 0.30
C PHE A 224 4.53 -2.68 1.30
N GLU A 225 5.52 -3.46 0.85
CA GLU A 225 6.76 -3.69 1.60
C GLU A 225 7.79 -2.64 1.17
N ILE A 226 8.18 -1.77 2.09
CA ILE A 226 9.06 -0.62 1.84
C ILE A 226 10.39 -0.84 2.54
N LEU A 227 11.48 -0.83 1.78
CA LEU A 227 12.84 -0.76 2.33
C LEU A 227 13.25 0.70 2.41
N ASN A 228 13.51 1.23 3.61
CA ASN A 228 14.07 2.58 3.74
C ASN A 228 15.53 2.62 3.25
N ARG A 229 15.86 3.59 2.40
CA ARG A 229 17.20 3.72 1.81
C ARG A 229 18.32 3.91 2.84
N TYR A 230 18.06 4.60 3.94
CA TYR A 230 19.08 5.00 4.91
C TYR A 230 19.15 4.05 6.11
N SER A 231 18.04 3.75 6.76
CA SER A 231 17.99 2.86 7.93
C SER A 231 18.08 1.39 7.56
N GLN A 232 17.81 1.03 6.29
CA GLN A 232 17.68 -0.36 5.82
C GLN A 232 16.56 -1.13 6.52
N GLU A 233 15.66 -0.44 7.22
CA GLU A 233 14.47 -1.03 7.83
C GLU A 233 13.48 -1.45 6.75
N ILE A 234 12.86 -2.62 6.94
CA ILE A 234 11.75 -3.10 6.12
C ILE A 234 10.45 -2.80 6.87
N LEU A 235 9.58 -2.06 6.21
CA LEU A 235 8.28 -1.62 6.70
C LEU A 235 7.18 -2.31 5.88
N LEU A 236 6.11 -2.73 6.55
CA LEU A 236 4.93 -3.26 5.88
C LEU A 236 3.77 -2.28 6.06
N LYS A 237 3.32 -1.67 4.97
CA LYS A 237 2.38 -0.55 4.97
C LYS A 237 1.09 -0.89 4.22
N THR A 238 -0.04 -0.51 4.78
CA THR A 238 -1.31 -0.46 4.07
C THR A 238 -1.28 0.67 3.03
N ASP A 239 -2.11 0.57 2.00
CA ASP A 239 -2.18 1.61 0.96
C ASP A 239 -2.81 2.89 1.52
N PRO A 240 -2.10 4.05 1.51
CA PRO A 240 -2.69 5.34 1.87
C PRO A 240 -3.94 5.70 1.06
N TYR A 241 -4.02 5.24 -0.18
CA TYR A 241 -5.10 5.47 -1.13
C TYR A 241 -6.01 4.25 -1.32
N GLY A 242 -5.87 3.23 -0.47
CA GLY A 242 -6.70 2.04 -0.53
C GLY A 242 -8.19 2.37 -0.38
N GLN A 243 -9.02 1.84 -1.29
CA GLN A 243 -10.46 2.14 -1.34
C GLN A 243 -11.35 1.10 -0.65
N GLN A 244 -10.74 0.04 -0.12
CA GLN A 244 -11.37 -0.93 0.78
C GLN A 244 -10.27 -1.60 1.60
N PHE A 245 -10.60 -1.99 2.84
CA PHE A 245 -9.69 -2.66 3.75
C PHE A 245 -10.34 -3.92 4.33
N GLU A 246 -9.52 -4.82 4.85
CA GLU A 246 -9.99 -5.94 5.66
C GLU A 246 -10.69 -5.46 6.94
N PHE A 247 -11.56 -6.32 7.49
CA PHE A 247 -12.18 -6.09 8.78
C PHE A 247 -11.10 -6.09 9.89
N ARG A 248 -11.06 -5.02 10.69
CA ARG A 248 -10.11 -4.87 11.80
C ARG A 248 -10.17 -6.07 12.79
N PRO A 249 -9.04 -6.59 13.28
CA PRO A 249 -7.73 -5.93 13.35
C PRO A 249 -6.82 -6.17 12.14
N ASN A 250 -7.30 -6.84 11.09
CA ASN A 250 -6.55 -6.95 9.86
C ASN A 250 -6.41 -5.60 9.17
N THR A 251 -5.38 -5.43 8.35
CA THR A 251 -4.92 -4.11 7.87
C THR A 251 -4.54 -4.08 6.39
N SER A 252 -4.82 -5.15 5.64
CA SER A 252 -4.52 -5.16 4.20
C SER A 252 -5.56 -4.35 3.45
N SER A 253 -5.11 -3.72 2.38
CA SER A 253 -5.98 -3.09 1.39
C SER A 253 -6.54 -4.17 0.48
N ILE A 254 -7.71 -3.90 -0.10
CA ILE A 254 -8.41 -4.80 -1.02
C ILE A 254 -8.58 -4.06 -2.34
N VAL A 255 -8.16 -4.66 -3.45
CA VAL A 255 -8.40 -4.08 -4.77
C VAL A 255 -9.90 -4.11 -5.06
N VAL A 256 -10.48 -2.96 -5.38
CA VAL A 256 -11.91 -2.83 -5.69
C VAL A 256 -12.13 -2.59 -7.17
N LYS A 257 -13.33 -2.93 -7.65
CA LYS A 257 -13.79 -2.49 -8.95
C LYS A 257 -14.36 -1.08 -8.81
N GLU A 258 -13.77 -0.12 -9.51
CA GLU A 258 -14.28 1.24 -9.54
C GLU A 258 -15.66 1.32 -10.22
N LYS A 259 -16.50 2.26 -9.76
CA LYS A 259 -17.75 2.69 -10.43
C LYS A 259 -18.74 1.55 -10.74
N ASN A 260 -18.87 0.58 -9.83
CA ASN A 260 -19.80 -0.54 -10.00
C ASN A 260 -21.23 -0.23 -9.52
N TYR A 261 -21.43 0.86 -8.77
CA TYR A 261 -22.73 1.25 -8.21
C TYR A 261 -23.53 2.18 -9.15
N SER A 262 -24.81 1.88 -9.34
CA SER A 262 -25.75 2.69 -10.13
C SER A 262 -26.62 3.56 -9.23
N TRP A 263 -26.25 4.84 -9.11
CA TRP A 263 -26.96 5.85 -8.32
C TRP A 263 -28.38 6.17 -8.84
N LYS A 264 -29.27 6.59 -7.94
CA LYS A 264 -30.66 6.99 -8.25
C LYS A 264 -31.04 8.34 -7.64
N ASP A 265 -30.04 9.17 -7.35
CA ASP A 265 -30.17 10.43 -6.62
C ASP A 265 -30.00 11.69 -7.49
N GLU A 266 -30.06 11.56 -8.82
CA GLU A 266 -29.89 12.68 -9.76
C GLU A 266 -30.80 13.89 -9.44
N GLN A 267 -32.04 13.62 -9.03
CA GLN A 267 -32.99 14.66 -8.61
C GLN A 267 -32.54 15.37 -7.32
N TRP A 268 -31.93 14.64 -6.38
CA TRP A 268 -31.37 15.22 -5.16
C TRP A 268 -30.19 16.12 -5.49
N LEU A 269 -29.21 15.64 -6.25
CA LEU A 269 -28.02 16.41 -6.64
C LEU A 269 -28.39 17.69 -7.40
N SER A 270 -29.38 17.60 -8.30
CA SER A 270 -29.90 18.76 -9.04
C SER A 270 -30.54 19.82 -8.14
N ARG A 271 -31.18 19.41 -7.04
CA ARG A 271 -31.73 20.32 -6.03
C ARG A 271 -30.63 20.88 -5.13
N ARG A 272 -29.70 20.04 -4.67
CA ARG A 272 -28.56 20.42 -3.84
C ARG A 272 -27.72 21.53 -4.47
N ALA A 273 -27.48 21.46 -5.78
CA ALA A 273 -26.73 22.48 -6.51
C ALA A 273 -27.37 23.89 -6.46
N LYS A 274 -28.66 23.99 -6.10
CA LYS A 274 -29.42 25.24 -5.98
C LYS A 274 -29.82 25.54 -4.52
N PHE A 275 -29.43 24.69 -3.58
CA PHE A 275 -29.85 24.77 -2.19
C PHE A 275 -29.09 25.89 -1.47
N ASP A 276 -29.83 26.87 -0.96
CA ASP A 276 -29.28 27.95 -0.16
C ASP A 276 -29.27 27.53 1.32
N TRP A 277 -28.22 26.79 1.68
CA TRP A 277 -28.07 26.18 3.00
C TRP A 277 -28.08 27.16 4.18
N LEU A 278 -27.88 28.46 3.94
CA LEU A 278 -27.97 29.50 4.98
C LEU A 278 -29.43 29.93 5.27
N HIS A 279 -30.34 29.71 4.33
CA HIS A 279 -31.71 30.21 4.40
C HIS A 279 -32.79 29.11 4.34
N GLU A 280 -32.36 27.86 4.18
CA GLU A 280 -33.21 26.67 4.21
C GLU A 280 -33.06 25.91 5.55
N PRO A 281 -34.06 25.14 5.98
CA PRO A 281 -34.01 24.46 7.27
C PRO A 281 -32.90 23.40 7.30
N MET A 282 -32.07 23.46 8.34
CA MET A 282 -31.02 22.48 8.61
C MET A 282 -31.14 22.00 10.07
N SER A 283 -31.77 20.84 10.22
CA SER A 283 -31.84 20.08 11.47
C SER A 283 -31.10 18.75 11.27
N ILE A 284 -30.04 18.56 12.06
CA ILE A 284 -29.04 17.48 11.88
C ILE A 284 -29.19 16.45 13.00
N TYR A 285 -29.24 15.17 12.62
CA TYR A 285 -29.14 14.04 13.55
C TYR A 285 -27.71 13.47 13.50
N GLU A 286 -26.89 13.84 14.47
CA GLU A 286 -25.54 13.30 14.63
C GLU A 286 -25.58 11.83 15.07
N VAL A 287 -24.80 10.97 14.41
CA VAL A 287 -24.83 9.52 14.65
C VAL A 287 -23.46 8.87 14.54
N HIS A 288 -23.14 8.03 15.53
CA HIS A 288 -22.08 7.04 15.43
C HIS A 288 -22.67 5.70 14.98
N LEU A 289 -22.41 5.29 13.74
CA LEU A 289 -22.99 4.08 13.14
C LEU A 289 -22.70 2.81 13.94
N GLY A 290 -21.53 2.75 14.58
CA GLY A 290 -21.11 1.60 15.39
C GLY A 290 -21.86 1.42 16.71
N SER A 291 -22.63 2.42 17.16
CA SER A 291 -23.32 2.37 18.46
C SER A 291 -24.77 2.86 18.44
N TRP A 292 -25.27 3.36 17.30
CA TRP A 292 -26.68 3.74 17.16
C TRP A 292 -27.61 2.56 17.47
N ARG A 293 -27.31 1.39 16.89
CA ARG A 293 -28.02 0.13 17.14
C ARG A 293 -27.11 -1.06 16.81
N ARG A 294 -27.31 -2.16 17.54
CA ARG A 294 -26.69 -3.47 17.29
C ARG A 294 -27.77 -4.46 16.89
N ASP A 295 -27.39 -5.50 16.15
CA ASP A 295 -28.31 -6.62 15.89
C ASP A 295 -28.57 -7.45 17.16
N HIS A 296 -29.43 -8.47 17.05
CA HIS A 296 -29.76 -9.36 18.17
C HIS A 296 -28.58 -10.19 18.68
N GLN A 297 -27.52 -10.33 17.89
CA GLN A 297 -26.28 -11.01 18.23
C GLN A 297 -25.18 -10.03 18.69
N ASN A 298 -25.53 -8.76 18.89
CA ASN A 298 -24.63 -7.68 19.27
C ASN A 298 -23.56 -7.31 18.22
N ASN A 299 -23.77 -7.68 16.95
CA ASN A 299 -22.90 -7.25 15.85
C ASN A 299 -23.24 -5.83 15.38
N PHE A 300 -22.32 -5.23 14.62
CA PHE A 300 -22.58 -4.02 13.87
C PHE A 300 -23.70 -4.24 12.85
N LEU A 301 -24.57 -3.25 12.68
CA LEU A 301 -25.48 -3.24 11.55
C LEU A 301 -24.70 -2.95 10.26
N SER A 302 -25.08 -3.61 9.17
CA SER A 302 -24.55 -3.29 7.85
C SER A 302 -25.05 -1.93 7.35
N TYR A 303 -24.35 -1.30 6.41
CA TYR A 303 -24.82 -0.08 5.74
C TYR A 303 -26.20 -0.29 5.09
N ARG A 304 -26.49 -1.49 4.57
CA ARG A 304 -27.82 -1.82 4.02
C ARG A 304 -28.91 -1.87 5.09
N SER A 305 -28.62 -2.44 6.26
CA SER A 305 -29.55 -2.46 7.39
C SER A 305 -29.79 -1.04 7.92
N LEU A 306 -28.72 -0.25 8.07
CA LEU A 306 -28.80 1.16 8.46
C LEU A 306 -29.63 1.98 7.47
N ALA A 307 -29.49 1.74 6.16
CA ALA A 307 -30.27 2.42 5.13
C ALA A 307 -31.79 2.21 5.27
N VAL A 308 -32.20 1.09 5.88
CA VAL A 308 -33.62 0.87 6.19
C VAL A 308 -33.96 1.45 7.55
N GLU A 309 -33.24 1.08 8.59
CA GLU A 309 -33.66 1.35 9.97
C GLU A 309 -33.39 2.80 10.39
N LEU A 310 -32.18 3.30 10.16
CA LEU A 310 -31.78 4.65 10.56
C LEU A 310 -32.53 5.70 9.74
N ILE A 311 -32.62 5.52 8.42
CA ILE A 311 -33.28 6.50 7.53
C ILE A 311 -34.77 6.61 7.85
N ASN A 312 -35.46 5.49 8.09
CA ASN A 312 -36.86 5.52 8.51
C ASN A 312 -37.04 6.26 9.84
N TYR A 313 -36.15 6.02 10.80
CA TYR A 313 -36.19 6.71 12.09
C TYR A 313 -35.98 8.23 11.94
N VAL A 314 -34.91 8.64 11.25
CA VAL A 314 -34.56 10.05 10.99
C VAL A 314 -35.70 10.77 10.28
N LYS A 315 -36.30 10.13 9.28
CA LYS A 315 -37.45 10.66 8.53
C LYS A 315 -38.69 10.83 9.41
N GLN A 316 -39.01 9.85 10.26
CA GLN A 316 -40.14 9.94 11.20
C GLN A 316 -39.96 11.07 12.22
N MET A 317 -38.71 11.29 12.65
CA MET A 317 -38.37 12.36 13.59
C MET A 317 -38.32 13.76 12.96
N GLY A 318 -38.32 13.85 11.61
CA GLY A 318 -38.36 15.11 10.88
C GLY A 318 -37.02 15.83 10.74
N PHE A 319 -35.90 15.12 10.86
CA PHE A 319 -34.57 15.67 10.58
C PHE A 319 -34.36 15.83 9.07
N THR A 320 -33.54 16.82 8.70
CA THR A 320 -33.20 17.13 7.31
C THR A 320 -31.88 16.48 6.88
N HIS A 321 -30.98 16.24 7.83
CA HIS A 321 -29.64 15.73 7.58
C HIS A 321 -29.25 14.71 8.64
N ILE A 322 -28.36 13.80 8.25
CA ILE A 322 -27.60 12.93 9.14
C ILE A 322 -26.16 13.42 9.12
N GLU A 323 -25.56 13.66 10.29
CA GLU A 323 -24.12 13.87 10.43
C GLU A 323 -23.50 12.58 10.95
N LEU A 324 -22.61 11.99 10.17
CA LEU A 324 -21.90 10.78 10.54
C LEU A 324 -20.63 11.17 11.28
N LEU A 325 -20.41 10.60 12.47
CA LEU A 325 -19.05 10.48 13.01
C LEU A 325 -18.16 9.75 11.98
N PRO A 326 -16.82 9.88 12.06
CA PRO A 326 -15.95 9.48 10.97
C PRO A 326 -16.15 8.01 10.57
N VAL A 327 -16.53 7.82 9.30
CA VAL A 327 -16.70 6.48 8.70
C VAL A 327 -15.47 6.03 7.90
N THR A 328 -14.43 6.87 7.80
CA THR A 328 -13.14 6.47 7.25
C THR A 328 -12.58 5.26 8.00
N GLU A 329 -11.82 4.38 7.33
CA GLU A 329 -11.28 3.20 8.00
C GLU A 329 -10.33 3.57 9.15
N HIS A 330 -10.53 2.91 10.30
CA HIS A 330 -9.82 3.19 11.55
C HIS A 330 -9.60 1.89 12.35
N PRO A 331 -8.49 1.73 13.06
CA PRO A 331 -8.14 0.44 13.69
C PRO A 331 -8.88 0.20 15.01
N PHE A 332 -9.31 1.25 15.71
CA PHE A 332 -9.80 1.15 17.08
C PHE A 332 -11.17 1.79 17.28
N ASP A 333 -12.17 0.99 17.67
CA ASP A 333 -13.55 1.47 17.88
C ASP A 333 -13.67 2.57 18.95
N GLY A 334 -12.83 2.51 19.99
CA GLY A 334 -12.85 3.49 21.08
C GLY A 334 -12.37 4.88 20.67
N SER A 335 -11.81 5.03 19.46
CA SER A 335 -11.53 6.35 18.87
C SER A 335 -12.77 7.03 18.27
N TRP A 336 -13.89 6.30 18.16
CA TRP A 336 -15.12 6.72 17.47
C TRP A 336 -14.92 7.11 16.01
N GLY A 337 -13.80 6.69 15.41
CA GLY A 337 -13.42 7.02 14.03
C GLY A 337 -12.38 8.14 13.92
N TYR A 338 -12.13 8.91 14.97
CA TYR A 338 -11.22 10.08 14.92
C TYR A 338 -9.73 9.73 14.83
N GLN A 339 -9.36 8.45 14.87
CA GLN A 339 -7.99 7.98 14.61
C GLN A 339 -7.95 7.19 13.30
N THR A 340 -8.10 7.90 12.18
CA THR A 340 -8.19 7.34 10.83
C THR A 340 -6.87 6.81 10.31
N THR A 341 -6.92 5.65 9.64
CA THR A 341 -5.78 5.06 8.90
C THR A 341 -6.06 4.84 7.41
N GLY A 342 -7.32 4.75 6.99
CA GLY A 342 -7.71 4.63 5.58
C GLY A 342 -8.64 5.76 5.13
N TYR A 343 -8.06 6.79 4.52
CA TYR A 343 -8.76 8.05 4.20
C TYR A 343 -9.70 7.95 2.99
N PHE A 344 -9.47 6.98 2.12
CA PHE A 344 -10.19 6.78 0.86
C PHE A 344 -11.12 5.57 0.89
N ALA A 345 -11.51 5.09 2.08
CA ALA A 345 -12.46 3.98 2.19
C ALA A 345 -13.42 4.17 3.36
N PRO A 346 -14.72 3.82 3.18
CA PRO A 346 -15.61 3.60 4.31
C PRO A 346 -15.15 2.35 5.08
N THR A 347 -15.32 2.38 6.40
CA THR A 347 -14.89 1.29 7.27
C THR A 347 -15.61 -0.01 6.91
N SER A 348 -14.84 -1.07 6.80
CA SER A 348 -15.30 -2.42 6.51
C SER A 348 -16.25 -3.00 7.57
N ARG A 349 -16.35 -2.35 8.75
CA ARG A 349 -17.23 -2.76 9.86
C ARG A 349 -18.70 -2.92 9.47
N HIS A 350 -19.14 -2.15 8.48
CA HIS A 350 -20.55 -2.07 8.07
C HIS A 350 -20.79 -2.64 6.66
N GLY A 351 -19.76 -3.15 5.98
CA GLY A 351 -19.89 -3.75 4.65
C GLY A 351 -18.93 -3.12 3.64
N THR A 352 -19.29 -3.21 2.36
CA THR A 352 -18.47 -2.76 1.24
C THR A 352 -18.67 -1.27 0.94
N PRO A 353 -17.76 -0.64 0.16
CA PRO A 353 -17.99 0.69 -0.39
C PRO A 353 -19.33 0.84 -1.12
N ASP A 354 -19.76 -0.15 -1.90
CA ASP A 354 -21.05 -0.10 -2.60
C ASP A 354 -22.25 -0.19 -1.64
N ASP A 355 -22.09 -0.84 -0.48
CA ASP A 355 -23.12 -0.81 0.56
C ASP A 355 -23.22 0.57 1.21
N PHE A 356 -22.10 1.29 1.34
CA PHE A 356 -22.11 2.69 1.78
C PHE A 356 -22.74 3.60 0.73
N ARG A 357 -22.43 3.43 -0.57
CA ARG A 357 -23.12 4.15 -1.66
C ARG A 357 -24.63 3.92 -1.61
N TYR A 358 -25.06 2.68 -1.36
CA TYR A 358 -26.47 2.36 -1.17
C TYR A 358 -27.09 3.11 0.01
N PHE A 359 -26.38 3.26 1.12
CA PHE A 359 -26.84 4.03 2.27
C PHE A 359 -27.05 5.51 1.94
N ILE A 360 -26.08 6.15 1.27
CA ILE A 360 -26.18 7.55 0.82
C ILE A 360 -27.31 7.73 -0.19
N ASP A 361 -27.36 6.90 -1.23
CA ASP A 361 -28.40 6.95 -2.27
C ASP A 361 -29.81 6.84 -1.67
N THR A 362 -29.97 5.98 -0.66
CA THR A 362 -31.23 5.82 0.07
C THR A 362 -31.57 7.05 0.92
N CYS A 363 -30.58 7.75 1.50
CA CYS A 363 -30.78 9.02 2.19
C CYS A 363 -31.33 10.07 1.22
N HIS A 364 -30.68 10.23 0.08
CA HIS A 364 -31.05 11.19 -0.96
C HIS A 364 -32.45 10.94 -1.54
N GLN A 365 -32.80 9.67 -1.81
CA GLN A 365 -34.14 9.29 -2.24
C GLN A 365 -35.23 9.58 -1.18
N ASN A 366 -34.84 9.69 0.09
CA ASN A 366 -35.73 10.08 1.19
C ASN A 366 -35.67 11.56 1.56
N GLY A 367 -34.93 12.37 0.79
CA GLY A 367 -34.79 13.81 1.04
C GLY A 367 -33.96 14.14 2.27
N ILE A 368 -33.03 13.26 2.65
CA ILE A 368 -32.13 13.43 3.78
C ILE A 368 -30.72 13.64 3.26
N GLY A 369 -30.08 14.74 3.66
CA GLY A 369 -28.68 14.99 3.33
C GLY A 369 -27.73 14.27 4.30
N VAL A 370 -26.51 14.00 3.86
CA VAL A 370 -25.48 13.32 4.64
C VAL A 370 -24.21 14.16 4.74
N ILE A 371 -23.82 14.46 5.96
CA ILE A 371 -22.59 15.17 6.32
C ILE A 371 -21.64 14.14 6.95
N LEU A 372 -20.35 14.24 6.65
CA LEU A 372 -19.31 13.41 7.27
C LEU A 372 -18.36 14.23 8.11
N ASP A 373 -18.09 13.77 9.32
CA ASP A 373 -16.92 14.19 10.09
C ASP A 373 -15.65 13.73 9.38
N TRP A 374 -14.96 14.70 8.78
CA TRP A 374 -13.69 14.53 8.10
C TRP A 374 -12.57 14.92 9.05
N VAL A 375 -11.51 14.11 9.13
CA VAL A 375 -10.47 14.20 10.16
C VAL A 375 -9.11 14.59 9.55
N PRO A 376 -8.89 15.85 9.13
CA PRO A 376 -7.61 16.31 8.56
C PRO A 376 -6.61 16.82 9.60
N ALA A 377 -6.98 16.84 10.88
CA ALA A 377 -6.17 17.45 11.94
C ALA A 377 -4.97 16.57 12.35
N HIS A 378 -5.16 15.26 12.43
CA HIS A 378 -4.15 14.33 12.91
C HIS A 378 -4.40 12.89 12.44
N PHE A 379 -3.43 12.00 12.68
CA PHE A 379 -3.54 10.58 12.43
C PHE A 379 -2.77 9.77 13.50
N PRO A 380 -3.10 8.50 13.77
CA PRO A 380 -2.47 7.75 14.84
C PRO A 380 -1.07 7.23 14.45
N LYS A 381 -0.34 6.70 15.43
CA LYS A 381 1.04 6.20 15.28
C LYS A 381 1.13 4.74 14.82
N ASP A 382 0.02 4.15 14.38
CA ASP A 382 -0.03 2.77 13.91
C ASP A 382 1.01 2.51 12.82
N ALA A 383 1.94 1.59 13.11
CA ALA A 383 3.10 1.33 12.25
C ALA A 383 2.71 0.82 10.86
N PHE A 384 1.53 0.23 10.70
CA PHE A 384 1.04 -0.26 9.41
C PHE A 384 0.50 0.85 8.50
N ALA A 385 0.29 2.07 9.01
CA ALA A 385 -0.35 3.17 8.27
C ALA A 385 0.65 4.31 7.98
N LEU A 386 0.21 5.57 8.01
CA LEU A 386 0.96 6.74 7.54
C LEU A 386 2.20 7.10 8.38
N ALA A 387 2.26 6.68 9.64
CA ALA A 387 3.34 7.05 10.55
C ALA A 387 4.70 6.56 10.03
N ARG A 388 5.66 7.47 9.86
CA ARG A 388 6.97 7.20 9.24
C ARG A 388 6.88 6.34 7.97
N PHE A 389 5.96 6.69 7.07
CA PHE A 389 5.51 5.82 5.98
C PHE A 389 6.64 5.17 5.16
N ASP A 390 7.62 5.98 4.73
CA ASP A 390 8.80 5.51 3.99
C ASP A 390 10.06 5.40 4.85
N GLY A 391 9.91 5.40 6.18
CA GLY A 391 10.97 5.46 7.20
C GLY A 391 11.42 6.88 7.57
N SER A 392 10.93 7.91 6.88
CA SER A 392 11.09 9.33 7.24
C SER A 392 9.78 9.94 7.75
N ALA A 393 9.81 11.16 8.33
CA ALA A 393 8.57 11.90 8.60
C ALA A 393 7.96 12.39 7.27
N LEU A 394 7.23 11.50 6.60
CA LEU A 394 6.70 11.72 5.25
C LEU A 394 5.41 12.54 5.29
N TYR A 395 4.40 12.01 5.99
CA TYR A 395 3.08 12.62 6.13
C TYR A 395 3.03 13.59 7.30
N GLU A 396 3.69 13.24 8.40
CA GLU A 396 3.86 14.07 9.59
C GLU A 396 5.01 15.07 9.43
N HIS A 397 4.99 16.14 10.23
CA HIS A 397 6.10 17.08 10.27
C HIS A 397 7.27 16.52 11.09
N GLU A 398 8.51 16.59 10.58
CA GLU A 398 9.71 16.03 11.24
C GLU A 398 9.96 16.62 12.64
N ASP A 399 9.78 17.94 12.81
CA ASP A 399 9.83 18.60 14.13
C ASP A 399 8.63 18.17 15.00
N PRO A 400 8.81 17.42 16.10
CA PRO A 400 7.72 16.95 16.95
C PRO A 400 6.91 18.07 17.61
N ARG A 401 7.46 19.29 17.72
CA ARG A 401 6.71 20.45 18.24
C ARG A 401 5.60 20.91 17.29
N LYS A 402 5.68 20.49 16.02
CA LYS A 402 4.70 20.74 14.96
C LYS A 402 4.02 19.47 14.46
N GLY A 403 4.66 18.32 14.66
CA GLY A 403 4.26 17.02 14.10
C GLY A 403 3.54 16.11 15.09
N GLU A 404 3.25 16.53 16.32
CA GLU A 404 2.68 15.65 17.35
C GLU A 404 1.69 16.38 18.27
N HIS A 405 0.51 15.81 18.46
CA HIS A 405 -0.37 16.13 19.58
C HIS A 405 0.01 15.26 20.78
N ARG A 406 0.88 15.78 21.65
CA ARG A 406 1.45 15.02 22.78
C ARG A 406 0.40 14.50 23.76
N ASP A 407 -0.65 15.28 24.00
CA ASP A 407 -1.73 14.90 24.92
C ASP A 407 -2.60 13.76 24.36
N TRP A 408 -2.66 13.61 23.03
CA TRP A 408 -3.46 12.59 22.35
C TRP A 408 -2.62 11.41 21.86
N GLY A 409 -1.30 11.55 21.80
CA GLY A 409 -0.38 10.55 21.28
C GLY A 409 -0.44 10.37 19.76
N THR A 410 -0.98 11.35 19.02
CA THR A 410 -1.18 11.31 17.56
C THR A 410 -0.19 12.21 16.82
N LEU A 411 -0.04 11.99 15.51
CA LEU A 411 0.82 12.76 14.62
C LEU A 411 0.02 13.82 13.85
N ILE A 412 0.66 14.96 13.58
CA ILE A 412 0.09 16.10 12.86
C ILE A 412 0.65 16.10 11.44
N TYR A 413 -0.23 16.25 10.46
CA TYR A 413 0.14 16.37 9.05
C TYR A 413 1.10 17.53 8.79
N ASN A 414 2.08 17.31 7.92
CA ASN A 414 2.91 18.37 7.39
C ASN A 414 2.18 19.14 6.29
N TYR A 415 1.28 20.04 6.67
CA TYR A 415 0.49 20.86 5.73
C TYR A 415 1.33 21.73 4.79
N GLY A 416 2.60 21.97 5.12
CA GLY A 416 3.54 22.70 4.27
C GLY A 416 4.08 21.88 3.09
N ARG A 417 3.92 20.55 3.12
CA ARG A 417 4.35 19.65 2.03
C ARG A 417 3.23 19.51 1.00
N LYS A 418 3.57 19.78 -0.27
CA LYS A 418 2.59 19.87 -1.37
C LYS A 418 1.79 18.58 -1.54
N GLU A 419 2.46 17.44 -1.52
CA GLU A 419 1.88 16.11 -1.70
C GLU A 419 0.98 15.71 -0.52
N VAL A 420 1.35 16.08 0.71
CA VAL A 420 0.53 15.86 1.92
C VAL A 420 -0.73 16.72 1.89
N LYS A 421 -0.59 18.00 1.54
CA LYS A 421 -1.73 18.88 1.31
C LYS A 421 -2.64 18.32 0.21
N ASN A 422 -2.06 17.79 -0.87
CA ASN A 422 -2.81 17.16 -1.95
C ASN A 422 -3.57 15.93 -1.46
N PHE A 423 -2.94 15.04 -0.68
CA PHE A 423 -3.58 13.86 -0.10
C PHE A 423 -4.85 14.24 0.67
N LEU A 424 -4.76 15.25 1.53
CA LEU A 424 -5.91 15.72 2.33
C LEU A 424 -7.00 16.34 1.44
N LEU A 425 -6.65 17.28 0.55
CA LEU A 425 -7.63 17.89 -0.35
C LEU A 425 -8.32 16.86 -1.26
N ALA A 426 -7.55 15.89 -1.77
CA ALA A 426 -8.09 14.79 -2.56
C ALA A 426 -9.02 13.90 -1.74
N SER A 427 -8.73 13.67 -0.45
CA SER A 427 -9.63 12.91 0.42
C SER A 427 -10.98 13.62 0.62
N ALA A 428 -10.99 14.95 0.75
CA ALA A 428 -12.24 15.71 0.84
C ALA A 428 -13.05 15.60 -0.46
N VAL A 429 -12.40 15.78 -1.62
CA VAL A 429 -13.03 15.65 -2.95
C VAL A 429 -13.57 14.23 -3.16
N PHE A 430 -12.79 13.21 -2.78
CA PHE A 430 -13.16 11.80 -2.88
C PHE A 430 -14.51 11.52 -2.21
N TRP A 431 -14.71 11.97 -0.97
CA TRP A 431 -15.98 11.74 -0.26
C TRP A 431 -17.17 12.47 -0.91
N LEU A 432 -16.96 13.70 -1.39
CA LEU A 432 -18.00 14.48 -2.04
C LEU A 432 -18.40 13.94 -3.42
N GLU A 433 -17.43 13.44 -4.19
CA GLU A 433 -17.65 12.98 -5.57
C GLU A 433 -17.92 11.46 -5.68
N GLU A 434 -17.17 10.60 -4.99
CA GLU A 434 -17.31 9.13 -5.13
C GLU A 434 -18.44 8.54 -4.28
N PHE A 435 -18.86 9.27 -3.25
CA PHE A 435 -19.94 8.89 -2.32
C PHE A 435 -21.07 9.91 -2.24
N HIS A 436 -21.05 10.95 -3.07
CA HIS A 436 -22.09 11.98 -3.17
C HIS A 436 -22.42 12.72 -1.87
N LEU A 437 -21.52 12.76 -0.87
CA LEU A 437 -21.80 13.44 0.40
C LEU A 437 -22.16 14.92 0.19
N ASP A 438 -22.99 15.45 1.09
CA ASP A 438 -23.55 16.80 0.98
C ASP A 438 -22.75 17.86 1.75
N GLY A 439 -21.87 17.43 2.63
CA GLY A 439 -21.00 18.32 3.41
C GLY A 439 -19.97 17.56 4.21
N LEU A 440 -18.97 18.31 4.69
CA LEU A 440 -17.95 17.81 5.61
C LEU A 440 -17.95 18.71 6.85
N ARG A 441 -17.92 18.09 8.03
CA ARG A 441 -17.58 18.78 9.28
C ARG A 441 -16.12 18.47 9.60
N VAL A 442 -15.38 19.46 10.09
CA VAL A 442 -14.02 19.26 10.60
C VAL A 442 -14.07 19.39 12.11
N ASP A 443 -13.57 18.37 12.80
CA ASP A 443 -13.37 18.39 14.24
C ASP A 443 -12.03 19.05 14.63
N ALA A 444 -12.04 19.71 15.80
CA ALA A 444 -10.91 20.33 16.50
C ALA A 444 -10.21 21.52 15.81
#